data_AF-A0A3Q0IQV8-F1
#
_entry.id   AF-A0A3Q0IQV8-F1
#
_cell.length_a   1.000
_cell.length_b   1.000
_cell.length_c   1.000
_cell.angle_alpha   90.00
_cell.angle_beta   90.00
_cell.angle_gamma   90.00
#
_symmetry.space_group_name_H-M   'P 1'
#
loop_
_entity.id
_entity.type
_entity.pdbx_description
1 polymer ?
#
loop_
_entity_poly.entity_id
_entity_poly.type
_entity_poly.pdbx_seq_one_letter_code
_entity_poly.pdbx_strand_id
1 'polypeptide(L)'
;MNAAEHHQATDVEWDPTGRYVMSGVSLWKTKADTGYWQWSFQGKIIKRFNSPTFCQLRWRPRPASLLSKEQVDKIKKSLKKYTPAFEAKDRQRMNKASKVREMDEGRGQKSVTN
;
A
#
# COMPACT_ATOMS: atom_id res chain seq x y z
N MET A 1 -11.12 16.78 -9.71
CA MET A 1 -11.05 15.91 -8.53
C MET A 1 -11.39 14.50 -8.97
N ASN A 2 -10.47 13.54 -8.81
CA ASN A 2 -10.82 12.13 -9.02
C ASN A 2 -11.56 11.67 -7.77
N ALA A 3 -12.90 11.68 -7.82
CA ALA A 3 -13.72 11.05 -6.80
C ALA A 3 -13.73 9.54 -7.07
N ALA A 4 -13.36 8.75 -6.07
CA ALA A 4 -13.43 7.31 -6.15
C ALA A 4 -14.20 6.81 -4.92
N GLU A 5 -15.18 5.95 -5.17
CA GLU A 5 -16.21 5.60 -4.20
C GLU A 5 -16.03 4.18 -3.69
N HIS A 6 -16.24 3.97 -2.38
CA HIS A 6 -16.35 2.67 -1.76
C HIS A 6 -17.73 2.55 -1.14
N HIS A 7 -18.66 1.95 -1.87
CA HIS A 7 -20.03 1.77 -1.40
C HIS A 7 -20.06 0.90 -0.14
N GLN A 8 -20.95 1.28 0.79
CA GLN A 8 -21.15 0.59 2.06
C GLN A 8 -19.90 0.50 2.96
N ALA A 9 -18.87 1.34 2.73
CA ALA A 9 -17.70 1.40 3.58
C ALA A 9 -18.11 1.65 5.04
N THR A 10 -17.71 0.72 5.91
CA THR A 10 -18.07 0.72 7.32
C THR A 10 -16.99 1.30 8.21
N ASP A 11 -15.74 1.17 7.78
CA ASP A 11 -14.56 1.55 8.56
C ASP A 11 -13.52 2.17 7.61
N VAL A 12 -12.85 3.23 8.07
CA VAL A 12 -11.80 3.94 7.33
C VAL A 12 -10.64 4.21 8.27
N GLU A 13 -9.42 3.85 7.87
CA GLU A 13 -8.23 4.04 8.70
C GLU A 13 -7.01 4.45 7.85
N TRP A 14 -6.28 5.43 8.35
CA TRP A 14 -5.00 5.87 7.79
C TRP A 14 -3.85 5.04 8.34
N ASP A 15 -2.89 4.74 7.48
CA ASP A 15 -1.67 4.10 7.94
C ASP A 15 -0.86 5.09 8.81
N PRO A 16 -0.05 4.62 9.78
CA PRO A 16 0.74 5.49 10.65
C PRO A 16 1.73 6.42 9.92
N THR A 17 1.97 6.21 8.62
CA THR A 17 2.82 7.07 7.78
C THR A 17 2.05 8.07 6.93
N GLY A 18 0.72 7.94 6.83
CA GLY A 18 -0.17 8.81 6.04
C GLY A 18 -0.04 8.65 4.51
N ARG A 19 0.63 7.60 4.03
CA ARG A 19 0.81 7.33 2.59
C ARG A 19 -0.34 6.53 1.99
N TYR A 20 -1.08 5.81 2.82
CA TYR A 20 -2.15 4.90 2.43
C TYR A 20 -3.38 5.10 3.31
N VAL A 21 -4.55 4.98 2.67
CA VAL A 21 -5.85 4.87 3.33
C VAL A 21 -6.36 3.47 3.11
N MET A 22 -7.02 2.90 4.10
CA MET A 22 -7.84 1.71 3.94
C MET A 22 -9.29 2.09 4.19
N SER A 23 -10.18 1.59 3.36
CA SER A 23 -11.60 1.53 3.69
C SER A 23 -12.07 0.09 3.59
N GLY A 24 -12.91 -0.34 4.52
CA GLY A 24 -13.40 -1.71 4.63
C GLY A 24 -14.91 -1.77 4.78
N VAL A 25 -15.48 -2.90 4.38
CA VAL A 25 -16.88 -3.28 4.57
C VAL A 25 -16.89 -4.53 5.44
N SER A 26 -17.17 -4.34 6.73
CA SER A 26 -17.16 -5.40 7.74
C SER A 26 -18.38 -6.31 7.65
N LEU A 27 -18.14 -7.62 7.74
CA LEU A 27 -19.16 -8.65 7.89
C LEU A 27 -20.09 -8.40 9.08
N TRP A 28 -19.59 -7.76 10.14
CA TRP A 28 -20.40 -7.49 11.33
C TRP A 28 -21.52 -6.47 11.08
N LYS A 29 -21.36 -5.62 10.06
CA LYS A 29 -22.31 -4.55 9.72
C LYS A 29 -23.10 -4.87 8.45
N THR A 30 -22.47 -5.47 7.44
CA THR A 30 -23.10 -5.82 6.16
C THR A 30 -22.71 -7.22 5.71
N LYS A 31 -23.65 -7.98 5.14
CA LYS A 31 -23.41 -9.37 4.67
C LYS A 31 -23.03 -9.48 3.19
N ALA A 32 -23.07 -8.38 2.45
CA ALA A 32 -22.76 -8.31 1.02
C ALA A 32 -21.48 -7.49 0.80
N ASP A 33 -20.74 -7.82 -0.27
CA ASP A 33 -19.55 -7.11 -0.73
C ASP A 33 -18.50 -6.80 0.34
N THR A 34 -18.35 -7.72 1.31
CA THR A 34 -17.40 -7.57 2.41
C THR A 34 -15.96 -7.66 1.92
N GLY A 35 -15.09 -6.83 2.49
CA GLY A 35 -13.72 -6.70 2.03
C GLY A 35 -13.07 -5.39 2.42
N TYR A 36 -11.92 -5.09 1.81
CA TYR A 36 -11.22 -3.83 1.99
C TYR A 36 -10.60 -3.33 0.69
N TRP A 37 -10.49 -2.01 0.60
CA TRP A 37 -9.87 -1.31 -0.50
C TRP A 37 -8.71 -0.48 0.06
N GLN A 38 -7.55 -0.61 -0.60
CA GLN A 38 -6.35 0.14 -0.29
C GLN A 38 -6.20 1.28 -1.28
N TRP A 39 -5.99 2.47 -0.74
CA TRP A 39 -5.84 3.71 -1.48
C TRP A 39 -4.47 4.31 -1.22
N SER A 40 -3.91 4.98 -2.22
CA SER A 40 -2.83 5.93 -2.00
C SER A 40 -3.38 7.21 -1.38
N PHE A 41 -2.51 8.01 -0.75
CA PHE A 41 -2.87 9.34 -0.25
C PHE A 41 -3.45 10.28 -1.34
N GLN A 42 -3.23 9.98 -2.62
CA GLN A 42 -3.77 10.72 -3.77
C GLN A 42 -5.18 10.26 -4.15
N GLY A 43 -5.77 9.30 -3.44
CA GLY A 43 -7.08 8.72 -3.76
C GLY A 43 -7.04 7.66 -4.86
N LYS A 44 -5.86 7.17 -5.27
CA LYS A 44 -5.76 6.09 -6.27
C LYS A 44 -5.90 4.72 -5.60
N ILE A 45 -6.70 3.84 -6.18
CA ILE A 45 -6.82 2.46 -5.70
C ILE A 45 -5.55 1.69 -6.04
N ILE A 46 -4.95 1.10 -5.01
CA ILE A 46 -3.77 0.23 -5.14
C ILE A 46 -4.21 -1.23 -5.21
N LYS A 47 -5.16 -1.60 -4.36
CA LYS A 47 -5.66 -2.98 -4.27
C LYS A 47 -7.09 -3.01 -3.78
N ARG A 48 -7.87 -3.95 -4.33
CA ARG A 48 -9.16 -4.36 -3.79
C ARG A 48 -9.04 -5.80 -3.30
N PHE A 49 -9.64 -6.08 -2.16
CA PHE A 49 -9.70 -7.41 -1.59
C PHE A 49 -11.13 -7.67 -1.14
N ASN A 50 -11.74 -8.69 -1.71
CA ASN A 50 -13.10 -9.09 -1.38
C ASN A 50 -13.01 -10.44 -0.68
N SER A 51 -13.67 -10.56 0.46
CA SER A 51 -13.78 -11.80 1.19
C SER A 51 -15.11 -11.84 1.94
N PRO A 52 -15.92 -12.90 1.78
CA PRO A 52 -17.23 -13.02 2.44
C PRO A 52 -17.12 -13.09 3.97
N THR A 53 -15.93 -13.36 4.50
CA THR A 53 -15.65 -13.49 5.93
C THR A 53 -14.80 -12.35 6.48
N PHE A 54 -14.72 -11.22 5.77
CA PHE A 54 -13.94 -10.08 6.22
C PHE A 54 -14.58 -9.38 7.44
N CYS A 55 -13.93 -9.46 8.60
CA CYS A 55 -14.42 -8.84 9.82
C CYS A 55 -13.84 -7.43 10.05
N GLN A 56 -12.52 -7.30 10.06
CA GLN A 56 -11.85 -6.03 10.34
C GLN A 56 -10.45 -5.99 9.73
N LEU A 57 -9.96 -4.77 9.53
CA LEU A 57 -8.57 -4.49 9.21
C LEU A 57 -8.10 -3.36 10.11
N ARG A 58 -6.90 -3.50 10.66
CA ARG A 58 -6.25 -2.45 11.44
C ARG A 58 -4.80 -2.32 11.05
N TRP A 59 -4.31 -1.08 11.01
CA TRP A 59 -2.90 -0.86 10.84
C TRP A 59 -2.14 -1.26 12.10
N ARG A 60 -0.99 -1.93 11.92
CA ARG A 60 -0.09 -2.20 13.04
C ARG A 60 0.48 -0.87 13.56
N PRO A 61 0.34 -0.55 14.86
CA PRO A 61 0.95 0.63 15.44
C PRO A 61 2.45 0.62 15.18
N ARG A 62 3.01 1.76 14.76
CA ARG A 62 4.44 1.88 14.52
C ARG A 62 5.17 1.94 15.87
N PRO A 63 6.18 1.08 16.11
CA PRO A 63 7.02 1.19 17.30
C PRO A 63 7.64 2.59 17.42
N ALA A 64 7.96 2.99 18.65
CA ALA A 64 8.64 4.24 18.92
C ALA A 64 9.98 4.30 18.15
N SER A 65 10.28 5.46 17.59
CA SER A 65 11.54 5.68 16.89
C SER A 65 12.72 5.54 17.86
N LEU A 66 13.76 4.81 17.44
CA LEU A 66 15.02 4.73 18.18
C LEU A 66 15.84 6.03 18.08
N LEU A 67 15.44 6.95 17.20
CA LEU A 67 16.13 8.22 16.98
C LEU A 67 15.73 9.26 18.02
N SER A 68 16.71 9.99 18.53
CA SER A 68 16.47 11.17 19.37
C SER A 68 15.81 12.29 18.56
N LYS A 69 15.16 13.24 19.23
CA LYS A 69 14.52 14.39 18.57
C LYS A 69 15.52 15.19 17.72
N GLU A 70 16.73 15.39 18.20
CA GLU A 70 17.81 16.09 17.49
C GLU A 70 18.23 15.38 16.20
N GLN A 71 18.33 14.04 16.24
CA GLN A 71 18.65 13.24 15.07
C GLN A 71 17.54 13.35 14.02
N VAL A 72 16.28 13.27 14.45
CA VAL A 72 15.12 13.44 13.57
C VAL A 72 15.15 14.82 12.89
N ASP A 73 15.44 15.88 13.63
CA ASP A 73 15.49 17.24 13.07
C ASP A 73 16.67 17.45 12.12
N LYS A 74 17.84 16.86 12.42
CA LYS A 74 18.98 16.83 11.51
C LYS A 74 18.64 16.10 10.21
N ILE A 75 17.93 14.97 10.29
CA ILE A 75 17.48 14.20 9.11
C ILE A 75 16.47 15.02 8.29
N LYS A 76 15.49 15.67 8.93
CA LYS A 76 14.52 16.53 8.23
C LYS A 76 15.21 17.66 7.47
N LYS A 77 16.24 18.30 8.05
CA LYS A 77 17.02 19.36 7.40
C LYS A 77 17.87 18.84 6.22
N SER A 78 18.39 17.62 6.34
CA SER A 78 19.26 17.00 5.32
C SER A 78 18.51 16.14 4.31
N LEU A 79 17.17 16.11 4.34
CA LEU A 79 16.34 15.23 3.51
C LEU A 79 16.65 15.39 2.01
N LYS A 80 16.82 16.64 1.54
CA LYS A 80 17.16 16.95 0.14
C LYS A 80 18.46 16.29 -0.34
N LYS A 81 19.43 16.06 0.55
CA LYS A 81 20.68 15.36 0.22
C LYS A 81 20.44 13.88 -0.06
N TYR A 82 19.50 13.26 0.65
CA TYR A 82 19.25 11.83 0.55
C TYR A 82 18.22 11.48 -0.54
N THR A 83 17.32 12.39 -0.89
CA THR A 83 16.26 12.16 -1.90
C THR A 83 16.79 11.55 -3.21
N PRO A 84 17.81 12.11 -3.88
CA PRO A 84 18.25 11.56 -5.18
C PRO A 84 18.77 10.12 -5.07
N ALA A 85 19.46 9.80 -3.98
CA ALA A 85 19.99 8.46 -3.75
C ALA A 85 18.88 7.43 -3.48
N PHE A 86 17.82 7.83 -2.76
CA PHE A 86 16.66 6.96 -2.53
C PHE A 86 15.84 6.76 -3.80
N GLU A 87 15.56 7.82 -4.55
CA GLU A 87 14.83 7.72 -5.81
C GLU A 87 15.56 6.86 -6.86
N ALA A 88 16.89 6.99 -6.96
CA ALA A 88 17.68 6.15 -7.85
C ALA A 88 17.59 4.66 -7.46
N LYS A 89 17.69 4.35 -6.16
CA LYS A 89 17.56 2.98 -5.66
C LYS A 89 16.16 2.42 -5.86
N ASP A 90 15.12 3.21 -5.62
CA ASP A 90 13.73 2.77 -5.80
C ASP A 90 13.40 2.53 -7.27
N ARG A 91 13.89 3.38 -8.19
CA ARG A 91 13.77 3.18 -9.64
C ARG A 91 14.47 1.89 -10.09
N GLN A 92 15.68 1.64 -9.60
CA GLN A 92 16.39 0.40 -9.90
C GLN A 92 15.65 -0.84 -9.39
N ARG A 93 15.04 -0.78 -8.20
CA ARG A 93 14.23 -1.88 -7.64
C ARG A 93 12.98 -2.14 -8.47
N MET A 94 12.27 -1.09 -8.90
CA MET A 94 11.11 -1.24 -9.77
C MET A 94 11.47 -1.94 -11.08
N ASN A 95 12.54 -1.50 -11.75
CA ASN A 95 12.98 -2.09 -13.02
C ASN A 95 13.33 -3.58 -12.87
N LYS A 96 14.00 -3.95 -11.78
CA LYS A 96 14.30 -5.36 -11.49
C LYS A 96 13.02 -6.17 -11.25
N ALA A 97 12.08 -5.64 -10.47
CA ALA A 97 10.82 -6.32 -10.18
C ALA A 97 9.96 -6.53 -11.44
N SER A 98 9.90 -5.53 -12.33
CA SER A 98 9.20 -5.66 -13.62
C SER A 98 9.83 -6.73 -14.50
N LYS A 99 11.16 -6.76 -14.59
CA LYS A 99 11.88 -7.77 -15.39
C LYS A 99 11.69 -9.20 -14.85
N VAL A 100 11.62 -9.36 -13.53
CA VAL A 100 11.32 -10.68 -12.91
C VAL A 100 9.89 -11.11 -13.23
N ARG A 101 8.92 -10.20 -13.15
CA ARG A 101 7.52 -10.50 -13.52
C ARG A 101 7.38 -10.94 -14.97
N GLU A 102 8.03 -10.23 -15.91
CA GLU A 102 8.04 -10.61 -17.33
C GLU A 102 8.66 -12.01 -17.56
N MET A 103 9.72 -12.34 -16.82
CA MET A 103 10.35 -13.67 -16.90
C MET A 103 9.47 -14.79 -16.34
N ASP A 104 8.75 -14.55 -15.24
CA ASP A 104 7.85 -15.52 -14.63
C ASP A 104 6.59 -15.74 -15.50
N GLU A 105 6.03 -14.68 -16.09
CA GLU A 105 4.92 -14.78 -17.05
C GLU A 105 5.32 -15.54 -18.32
N GLY A 106 6.53 -15.32 -18.83
CA GLY A 106 7.07 -16.05 -19.98
C GLY A 106 7.37 -17.53 -19.72
N ARG A 107 7.60 -17.93 -18.45
CA ARG A 107 7.73 -19.34 -18.05
C ARG A 107 6.36 -20.02 -17.97
N GLY A 108 5.34 -19.31 -17.49
CA GLY A 108 3.96 -19.81 -17.45
C GLY A 108 3.41 -20.17 -18.83
N GLN A 109 3.67 -19.35 -19.86
CA GLN A 109 3.19 -19.60 -21.23
C GLN A 109 3.83 -20.82 -21.89
N LYS A 110 5.12 -21.09 -21.65
CA LYS A 110 5.82 -22.28 -22.19
C LYS A 110 5.39 -23.60 -21.55
N SER A 111 4.73 -23.54 -20.39
CA SER A 111 4.25 -24.73 -19.67
C SER A 111 2.90 -25.24 -20.18
N VAL A 112 2.17 -24.42 -20.94
CA VAL A 112 0.83 -24.74 -21.48
C VAL A 112 0.90 -25.22 -22.95
N THR A 113 2.08 -25.18 -23.58
CA THR A 113 2.29 -25.51 -24.99
C THR A 113 2.95 -26.87 -25.24
N ASN A 114 2.92 -27.79 -24.28
CA ASN A 114 3.47 -29.14 -24.45
C ASN A 114 2.49 -30.20 -23.95
#